data_AF-A0A440WLF6-F1
#
_entry.id   AF-A0A440WLF6-F1
#
_cell.length_a   1.000
_cell.length_b   1.000
_cell.length_c   1.000
_cell.angle_alpha   90.00
_cell.angle_beta   90.00
_cell.angle_gamma   90.00
#
_symmetry.space_group_name_H-M   'P 1'
#
loop_
_entity.id
_entity.type
_entity.pdbx_description
1 polymer ?
#
loop_
_entity_poly.entity_id
_entity_poly.type
_entity_poly.pdbx_seq_one_letter_code
_entity_poly.pdbx_strand_id
1 'polypeptide(L)'
;MNLEIEALRQSAPKLHGRDAEFAASLLHQYDSRSSLSERQWPWVATLTQRAQAGEPAAPKAKVGSMDGLIALFDTAIANKLKHPKIRFDINGETVVLALAGERSAHAGQINVSSPGSFESRDWYGRIDRKGEFTRSRRSPGPDGLVTALTALAENPSKAGAAHGKRTGNCCFCATELTDHRSIDVGYGPVCAKRWGLAWG
;
A
#
# COMPACT_ATOMS: atom_id res chain seq x y z
N MET A 1 5.81 -38.48 -24.06
CA MET A 1 5.07 -37.48 -23.27
C MET A 1 5.80 -37.30 -21.94
N ASN A 2 6.31 -36.11 -21.64
CA ASN A 2 7.02 -35.86 -20.38
C ASN A 2 6.01 -35.41 -19.31
N LEU A 3 5.94 -36.16 -18.20
CA LEU A 3 4.93 -35.95 -17.15
C LEU A 3 5.11 -34.62 -16.40
N GLU A 4 6.34 -34.13 -16.25
CA GLU A 4 6.62 -32.88 -15.54
C GLU A 4 6.12 -31.66 -16.34
N ILE A 5 6.29 -31.69 -17.66
CA ILE A 5 5.77 -30.64 -18.56
C ILE A 5 4.24 -30.60 -18.52
N GLU A 6 3.58 -31.77 -18.54
CA GLU A 6 2.12 -31.81 -18.47
C GLU A 6 1.60 -31.33 -17.10
N ALA A 7 2.30 -31.63 -16.01
CA ALA A 7 1.97 -31.10 -14.70
C ALA A 7 2.08 -29.56 -14.65
N LEU A 8 3.13 -28.99 -15.26
CA LEU A 8 3.24 -27.55 -15.42
C LEU A 8 2.11 -26.99 -16.29
N ARG A 9 1.81 -27.61 -17.44
CA ARG A 9 0.75 -27.16 -18.36
C ARG A 9 -0.62 -27.09 -17.67
N GLN A 10 -0.96 -28.09 -16.87
CA GLN A 10 -2.21 -28.15 -16.12
C GLN A 10 -2.30 -27.10 -15.01
N SER A 11 -1.17 -26.76 -14.40
CA SER A 11 -1.11 -25.85 -13.25
C SER A 11 -0.84 -24.38 -13.64
N ALA A 12 -0.24 -24.14 -14.80
CA ALA A 12 0.14 -22.81 -15.31
C ALA A 12 -0.99 -21.75 -15.27
N PRO A 13 -2.28 -22.08 -15.53
CA PRO A 13 -3.37 -21.09 -15.40
C PRO A 13 -3.54 -20.50 -14.00
N LYS A 14 -2.97 -21.13 -12.95
CA LYS A 14 -2.99 -20.65 -11.56
C LYS A 14 -1.83 -19.71 -11.22
N LEU A 15 -0.86 -19.55 -12.12
CA LEU A 15 0.26 -18.64 -11.94
C LEU A 15 -0.11 -17.23 -12.38
N HIS A 16 0.58 -16.23 -11.81
CA HIS A 16 0.39 -14.82 -12.14
C HIS A 16 1.73 -14.09 -12.29
N GLY A 17 1.71 -12.95 -12.99
CA GLY A 17 2.88 -12.10 -13.19
C GLY A 17 4.06 -12.85 -13.83
N ARG A 18 5.26 -12.63 -13.27
CA ARG A 18 6.51 -13.20 -13.82
C ARG A 18 6.54 -14.72 -13.84
N ASP A 19 5.90 -15.38 -12.87
CA ASP A 19 5.86 -16.84 -12.83
C ASP A 19 4.99 -17.40 -13.98
N ALA A 20 3.89 -16.72 -14.34
CA ALA A 20 3.06 -17.09 -15.49
C ALA A 20 3.79 -16.86 -16.82
N GLU A 21 4.45 -15.71 -16.97
CA GLU A 21 5.27 -15.39 -18.16
C GLU A 21 6.38 -16.42 -18.35
N PHE A 22 7.06 -16.80 -17.27
CA PHE A 22 8.15 -17.77 -17.35
C PHE A 22 7.65 -19.20 -17.61
N ALA A 23 6.55 -19.61 -16.99
CA ALA A 23 5.90 -20.88 -17.30
C ALA A 23 5.51 -20.98 -18.79
N ALA A 24 4.90 -19.93 -19.35
CA ALA A 24 4.54 -19.87 -20.76
C ALA A 24 5.77 -20.01 -21.68
N SER A 25 6.88 -19.35 -21.33
CA SER A 25 8.15 -19.45 -22.06
C SER A 25 8.72 -20.88 -22.06
N LEU A 26 8.71 -21.57 -20.90
CA LEU A 26 9.16 -22.96 -20.79
C LEU A 26 8.28 -23.92 -21.61
N LEU A 27 6.96 -23.76 -21.53
CA LEU A 27 6.01 -24.59 -22.29
C LEU A 27 6.19 -24.38 -23.81
N HIS A 28 6.31 -23.13 -24.26
CA HIS A 28 6.56 -22.83 -25.68
C HIS A 28 7.90 -23.40 -26.18
N GLN A 29 8.96 -23.30 -25.39
CA GLN A 29 10.26 -23.88 -25.75
C GLN A 29 10.17 -25.41 -25.86
N TYR A 30 9.48 -26.07 -24.93
CA TYR A 30 9.29 -27.51 -24.99
C TYR A 30 8.41 -27.93 -26.18
N ASP A 31 7.33 -27.21 -26.46
CA ASP A 31 6.44 -27.48 -27.60
C ASP A 31 7.17 -27.34 -28.95
N SER A 32 8.12 -26.41 -29.04
CA SER A 32 8.90 -26.18 -30.27
C SER A 32 10.09 -27.12 -30.43
N ARG A 33 10.78 -27.50 -29.36
CA ARG A 33 12.06 -28.24 -29.42
C ARG A 33 12.00 -29.64 -28.81
N SER A 34 10.86 -30.03 -28.24
CA SER A 34 10.71 -31.26 -27.45
C SER A 34 11.76 -31.43 -26.34
N SER A 35 12.36 -30.32 -25.90
CA SER A 35 13.49 -30.32 -24.97
C SER A 35 13.62 -28.99 -24.22
N LEU A 36 14.09 -29.10 -22.98
CA LEU A 36 14.55 -27.99 -22.14
C LEU A 36 15.99 -28.26 -21.71
N SER A 37 16.74 -27.19 -21.43
CA SER A 37 18.08 -27.33 -20.86
C SER A 37 18.03 -27.88 -19.43
N GLU A 38 19.11 -28.52 -18.98
CA GLU A 38 19.22 -29.06 -17.61
C GLU A 38 18.92 -28.01 -16.52
N ARG A 39 19.26 -26.74 -16.78
CA ARG A 39 19.02 -25.63 -15.85
C ARG A 39 17.55 -25.18 -15.80
N GLN A 40 16.72 -25.58 -16.77
CA GLN A 40 15.31 -25.20 -16.85
C GLN A 40 14.40 -26.22 -16.17
N TRP A 41 14.77 -27.50 -16.13
CA TRP A 41 13.97 -28.54 -15.46
C TRP A 41 13.64 -28.25 -13.99
N PRO A 42 14.58 -27.76 -13.15
CA PRO A 42 14.25 -27.37 -11.77
C PRO A 42 13.16 -26.28 -11.68
N TRP A 43 13.07 -25.40 -12.67
CA TRP A 43 12.04 -24.37 -12.74
C TRP A 43 10.66 -24.92 -13.10
N VAL A 44 10.59 -26.00 -13.90
CA VAL A 44 9.31 -26.69 -14.19
C VAL A 44 8.69 -27.21 -12.88
N ALA A 45 9.50 -27.88 -12.05
CA ALA A 45 9.06 -28.36 -10.73
C ALA A 45 8.69 -27.20 -9.79
N THR A 46 9.53 -26.16 -9.73
CA THR A 46 9.31 -24.99 -8.87
C THR A 46 8.00 -24.28 -9.21
N LEU A 47 7.76 -24.00 -10.50
CA LEU A 47 6.55 -23.30 -10.95
C LEU A 47 5.31 -24.16 -10.76
N THR A 48 5.39 -25.47 -11.00
CA THR A 48 4.30 -26.42 -10.72
C THR A 48 3.95 -26.41 -9.23
N GLN A 49 4.94 -26.47 -8.36
CA GLN A 49 4.73 -26.43 -6.91
C GLN A 49 4.10 -25.10 -6.48
N ARG A 50 4.58 -23.97 -6.99
CA ARG A 50 4.00 -22.64 -6.68
C ARG A 50 2.55 -22.52 -7.16
N ALA A 51 2.26 -23.02 -8.36
CA ALA A 51 0.92 -23.03 -8.92
C ALA A 51 -0.04 -23.90 -8.10
N GLN A 52 0.44 -25.03 -7.56
CA GLN A 52 -0.34 -25.93 -6.72
C GLN A 52 -0.54 -25.40 -5.30
N ALA A 53 0.50 -24.82 -4.70
CA ALA A 53 0.42 -24.18 -3.38
C ALA A 53 -0.51 -22.96 -3.39
N GLY A 54 -0.64 -22.31 -4.56
CA GLY A 54 -1.32 -21.03 -4.70
C GLY A 54 -0.51 -19.91 -4.05
N GLU A 55 -0.81 -18.67 -4.42
CA GLU A 55 -0.26 -17.55 -3.66
C GLU A 55 -0.97 -17.48 -2.29
N PRO A 56 -0.23 -17.53 -1.16
CA PRO A 56 -0.84 -17.34 0.15
C PRO A 56 -1.54 -15.98 0.17
N ALA A 57 -2.84 -15.92 0.47
CA ALA A 57 -3.58 -14.67 0.46
C ALA A 57 -2.85 -13.60 1.30
N ALA A 58 -2.74 -12.37 0.77
CA ALA A 58 -2.15 -11.27 1.53
C ALA A 58 -2.93 -11.08 2.85
N PRO A 59 -2.26 -10.89 4.00
CA PRO A 59 -2.94 -10.72 5.28
C PRO A 59 -3.91 -9.54 5.23
N LYS A 60 -5.13 -9.75 5.73
CA LYS A 60 -6.18 -8.73 5.75
C LYS A 60 -6.55 -8.38 7.18
N ALA A 61 -6.82 -7.09 7.42
CA ALA A 61 -7.34 -6.59 8.69
C ALA A 61 -8.48 -5.60 8.44
N LYS A 62 -9.46 -5.53 9.35
CA LYS A 62 -10.49 -4.49 9.34
C LYS A 62 -10.05 -3.33 10.21
N VAL A 63 -10.07 -2.12 9.64
CA VAL A 63 -9.60 -0.88 10.28
C VAL A 63 -10.69 0.19 10.38
N GLY A 64 -11.96 -0.15 10.14
CA GLY A 64 -13.09 0.80 10.17
C GLY A 64 -13.29 1.57 8.87
N SER A 65 -14.42 2.27 8.73
CA SER A 65 -14.73 3.00 7.48
C SER A 65 -13.70 4.09 7.19
N MET A 66 -13.28 4.19 5.92
CA MET A 66 -12.36 5.23 5.46
C MET A 66 -13.05 6.50 4.96
N ASP A 67 -14.39 6.59 5.02
CA ASP A 67 -15.14 7.68 4.39
C ASP A 67 -14.71 9.07 4.90
N GLY A 68 -14.50 9.23 6.22
CA GLY A 68 -14.04 10.52 6.77
C GLY A 68 -12.64 10.90 6.29
N LEU A 69 -11.75 9.92 6.15
CA LEU A 69 -10.39 10.12 5.64
C LEU A 69 -10.39 10.45 4.14
N ILE A 70 -11.23 9.75 3.37
CA ILE A 70 -11.44 10.01 1.94
C ILE A 70 -12.02 11.42 1.74
N ALA A 71 -12.99 11.84 2.55
CA ALA A 71 -13.56 13.20 2.48
C ALA A 71 -12.50 14.29 2.74
N LEU A 72 -11.53 14.04 3.64
CA LEU A 72 -10.37 14.92 3.84
C LEU A 72 -9.51 15.02 2.58
N PHE A 73 -9.22 13.87 1.94
CA PHE A 73 -8.49 13.84 0.67
C PHE A 73 -9.24 14.58 -0.45
N ASP A 74 -10.54 14.33 -0.58
CA ASP A 74 -11.39 14.99 -1.58
C ASP A 74 -11.39 16.50 -1.41
N THR A 75 -11.48 16.98 -0.16
CA THR A 75 -11.37 18.41 0.18
C THR A 75 -10.01 18.98 -0.25
N ALA A 76 -8.92 18.27 0.04
CA ALA A 76 -7.58 18.69 -0.35
C ALA A 76 -7.41 18.75 -1.89
N ILE A 77 -7.95 17.77 -2.60
CA ILE A 77 -7.95 17.71 -4.07
C ILE A 77 -8.78 18.85 -4.67
N ALA A 78 -9.98 19.10 -4.13
CA ALA A 78 -10.84 20.21 -4.53
C ALA A 78 -10.12 21.55 -4.36
N ASN A 79 -9.35 21.69 -3.27
CA ASN A 79 -8.46 22.82 -2.99
C ASN A 79 -7.13 22.80 -3.78
N LYS A 80 -7.07 22.02 -4.88
CA LYS A 80 -5.97 21.94 -5.84
C LYS A 80 -4.64 21.46 -5.26
N LEU A 81 -4.66 20.69 -4.17
CA LEU A 81 -3.45 20.05 -3.66
C LEU A 81 -3.08 18.87 -4.58
N LYS A 82 -1.95 18.97 -5.29
CA LYS A 82 -1.54 18.02 -6.34
C LYS A 82 -1.29 16.59 -5.83
N HIS A 83 -0.67 16.46 -4.66
CA HIS A 83 -0.27 15.18 -4.08
C HIS A 83 -0.59 15.16 -2.57
N PRO A 84 -1.88 15.10 -2.21
CA PRO A 84 -2.28 15.10 -0.81
C PRO A 84 -1.70 13.86 -0.11
N LYS A 85 -1.11 14.07 1.07
CA LYS A 85 -0.53 13.03 1.91
C LYS A 85 -0.85 13.33 3.37
N ILE A 86 -1.13 12.29 4.15
CA ILE A 86 -1.26 12.37 5.60
C ILE A 86 -0.15 11.52 6.20
N ARG A 87 0.56 12.08 7.18
CA ARG A 87 1.64 11.41 7.91
C ARG A 87 1.24 11.22 9.34
N PHE A 88 1.58 10.07 9.89
CA PHE A 88 1.44 9.82 11.31
C PHE A 88 2.62 8.98 11.75
N ASP A 89 2.95 9.09 13.02
CA ASP A 89 4.10 8.40 13.59
C ASP A 89 3.60 7.20 14.41
N ILE A 90 4.34 6.10 14.33
CA ILE A 90 4.07 4.85 15.04
C ILE A 90 5.39 4.40 15.64
N ASN A 91 5.56 4.55 16.95
CA ASN A 91 6.76 4.13 17.67
C ASN A 91 8.08 4.68 17.07
N GLY A 92 8.07 5.92 16.55
CA GLY A 92 9.24 6.54 15.91
C GLY A 92 9.33 6.33 14.40
N GLU A 93 8.48 5.49 13.82
CA GLU A 93 8.39 5.27 12.38
C GLU A 93 7.28 6.13 11.76
N THR A 94 7.63 6.94 10.77
CA THR A 94 6.63 7.72 10.03
C THR A 94 5.94 6.84 8.99
N VAL A 95 4.61 6.83 9.00
CA VAL A 95 3.77 6.19 8.00
C VAL A 95 3.05 7.26 7.17
N VAL A 96 2.96 7.03 5.87
CA VAL A 96 2.36 7.93 4.89
C VAL A 96 1.14 7.29 4.26
N LEU A 97 0.04 8.04 4.25
CA LEU A 97 -1.17 7.72 3.48
C LEU A 97 -1.29 8.60 2.26
N ALA A 98 -1.63 7.99 1.13
CA ALA A 98 -1.92 8.68 -0.11
C ALA A 98 -3.07 8.00 -0.86
N LEU A 99 -4.04 8.80 -1.32
CA LEU A 99 -5.14 8.32 -2.15
C LEU A 99 -4.60 7.85 -3.52
N ALA A 100 -5.06 6.68 -3.97
CA ALA A 100 -4.81 6.20 -5.31
C ALA A 100 -5.59 7.05 -6.31
N GLY A 101 -4.88 7.68 -7.24
CA GLY A 101 -5.49 8.55 -8.25
C GLY A 101 -6.38 7.80 -9.25
N GLU A 102 -7.18 8.55 -10.00
CA GLU A 102 -8.22 8.04 -10.92
C GLU A 102 -7.71 7.07 -11.99
N ARG A 103 -6.46 7.21 -12.42
CA ARG A 103 -5.83 6.31 -13.41
C ARG A 103 -5.37 4.98 -12.83
N SER A 104 -5.47 4.78 -11.52
CA SER A 104 -5.09 3.53 -10.87
C SER A 104 -6.19 2.48 -11.06
N ALA A 105 -5.81 1.22 -11.24
CA ALA A 105 -6.73 0.08 -11.12
C ALA A 105 -7.42 -0.01 -9.74
N HIS A 106 -6.95 0.76 -8.77
CA HIS A 106 -7.46 0.84 -7.41
C HIS A 106 -7.83 2.26 -7.02
N ALA A 107 -8.33 3.04 -7.98
CA ALA A 107 -8.75 4.43 -7.76
C ALA A 107 -9.64 4.57 -6.51
N GLY A 108 -9.37 5.60 -5.71
CA GLY A 108 -10.11 5.89 -4.48
C GLY A 108 -9.72 5.06 -3.26
N GLN A 109 -8.81 4.10 -3.39
CA GLN A 109 -8.24 3.37 -2.24
C GLN A 109 -7.05 4.12 -1.65
N ILE A 110 -6.67 3.81 -0.41
CA ILE A 110 -5.59 4.49 0.30
C ILE A 110 -4.35 3.60 0.35
N ASN A 111 -3.24 4.08 -0.21
CA ASN A 111 -1.95 3.40 -0.08
C ASN A 111 -1.30 3.76 1.25
N VAL A 112 -0.69 2.77 1.89
CA VAL A 112 0.05 2.88 3.15
C VAL A 112 1.52 2.57 2.87
N SER A 113 2.43 3.48 3.20
CA SER A 113 3.86 3.30 2.94
C SER A 113 4.76 4.03 3.93
N SER A 114 6.06 3.73 3.92
CA SER A 114 7.06 4.61 4.52
C SER A 114 7.18 5.93 3.72
N PRO A 115 7.90 6.94 4.24
CA PRO A 115 8.25 8.14 3.49
C PRO A 115 9.23 7.81 2.36
N GLY A 116 9.14 8.55 1.26
CA GLY A 116 10.05 8.37 0.12
C GLY A 116 9.37 8.48 -1.23
N SER A 117 10.15 8.25 -2.28
CA SER A 117 9.67 8.11 -3.65
C SER A 117 9.06 6.72 -3.85
N PHE A 118 8.48 6.47 -5.03
CA PHE A 118 7.98 5.14 -5.37
C PHE A 118 9.05 4.04 -5.29
N GLU A 119 10.30 4.38 -5.63
CA GLU A 119 11.42 3.45 -5.70
C GLU A 119 12.05 3.16 -4.34
N SER A 120 12.00 4.15 -3.42
CA SER A 120 12.71 4.05 -2.14
C SER A 120 11.80 3.71 -0.96
N ARG A 121 10.48 3.82 -1.12
CA ARG A 121 9.53 3.59 -0.02
C ARG A 121 9.20 2.12 0.13
N ASP A 122 9.04 1.70 1.37
CA ASP A 122 8.38 0.45 1.69
C ASP A 122 6.87 0.62 1.56
N TRP A 123 6.25 -0.18 0.70
CA TRP A 123 4.80 -0.22 0.59
C TRP A 123 4.23 -1.23 1.58
N TYR A 124 3.51 -0.74 2.59
CA TYR A 124 2.96 -1.53 3.67
C TYR A 124 1.62 -2.16 3.34
N GLY A 125 0.92 -1.65 2.32
CA GLY A 125 -0.32 -2.21 1.85
C GLY A 125 -1.30 -1.14 1.37
N ARG A 126 -2.56 -1.52 1.29
CA ARG A 126 -3.64 -0.64 0.84
C ARG A 126 -4.94 -0.91 1.58
N ILE A 127 -5.68 0.16 1.82
CA ILE A 127 -6.97 0.14 2.48
C ILE A 127 -8.05 0.46 1.45
N ASP A 128 -9.05 -0.39 1.35
CA ASP A 128 -10.23 -0.09 0.54
C ASP A 128 -11.17 0.89 1.25
N ARG A 129 -12.19 1.38 0.53
CA ARG A 129 -13.18 2.33 1.10
C ARG A 129 -13.96 1.75 2.28
N LYS A 130 -14.14 0.43 2.31
CA LYS A 130 -14.86 -0.29 3.38
C LYS A 130 -14.00 -0.55 4.61
N GLY A 131 -12.72 -0.16 4.61
CA GLY A 131 -11.82 -0.37 5.73
C GLY A 131 -11.12 -1.71 5.75
N GLU A 132 -11.06 -2.44 4.64
CA GLU A 132 -10.21 -3.62 4.55
C GLU A 132 -8.78 -3.23 4.20
N PHE A 133 -7.89 -3.36 5.17
CA PHE A 133 -6.46 -3.20 4.95
C PHE A 133 -5.86 -4.52 4.46
N THR A 134 -5.42 -4.55 3.21
CA THR A 134 -4.62 -5.64 2.65
C THR A 134 -3.15 -5.32 2.83
N ARG A 135 -2.48 -6.05 3.72
CA ARG A 135 -1.09 -5.83 4.13
C ARG A 135 -0.12 -6.41 3.09
N SER A 136 0.97 -5.70 2.87
CA SER A 136 2.09 -6.18 2.06
C SER A 136 2.76 -7.36 2.74
N ARG A 137 3.06 -8.41 1.96
CA ARG A 137 3.81 -9.58 2.42
C ARG A 137 5.31 -9.27 2.56
N ARG A 138 5.82 -8.35 1.74
CA ARG A 138 7.25 -8.01 1.67
C ARG A 138 7.66 -7.04 2.78
N SER A 139 6.84 -6.03 3.00
CA SER A 139 7.10 -4.96 3.96
C SER A 139 5.86 -4.82 4.83
N PRO A 140 5.70 -5.60 5.91
CA PRO A 140 4.50 -5.56 6.74
C PRO A 140 4.28 -4.18 7.39
N GLY A 141 5.33 -3.37 7.54
CA GLY A 141 5.28 -2.10 8.24
C GLY A 141 5.32 -2.25 9.76
N PRO A 142 5.34 -1.13 10.49
CA PRO A 142 5.62 -1.11 11.93
C PRO A 142 4.58 -1.84 12.77
N ASP A 143 5.01 -2.27 13.95
CA ASP A 143 4.13 -2.81 14.98
C ASP A 143 3.13 -1.74 15.45
N GLY A 144 1.87 -2.12 15.62
CA GLY A 144 0.78 -1.19 15.94
C GLY A 144 0.15 -0.48 14.74
N LEU A 145 0.59 -0.77 13.50
CA LEU A 145 0.03 -0.16 12.29
C LEU A 145 -1.50 -0.30 12.19
N VAL A 146 -2.05 -1.49 12.44
CA VAL A 146 -3.50 -1.72 12.38
C VAL A 146 -4.23 -0.86 13.41
N THR A 147 -3.75 -0.80 14.65
CA THR A 147 -4.34 0.04 15.71
C THR A 147 -4.32 1.52 15.33
N ALA A 148 -3.22 2.01 14.77
CA ALA A 148 -3.10 3.39 14.34
C ALA A 148 -4.03 3.71 13.16
N LEU A 149 -4.17 2.79 12.20
CA LEU A 149 -5.13 2.93 11.10
C LEU A 149 -6.58 2.95 11.60
N THR A 150 -6.92 2.13 12.59
CA THR A 150 -8.25 2.15 13.23
C THR A 150 -8.53 3.49 13.91
N ALA A 151 -7.58 4.01 14.71
CA ALA A 151 -7.74 5.32 15.35
C ALA A 151 -7.87 6.46 14.33
N LEU A 152 -7.17 6.36 13.20
CA LEU A 152 -7.27 7.31 12.12
C LEU A 152 -8.64 7.24 11.42
N ALA A 153 -9.20 6.04 11.24
CA ALA A 153 -10.53 5.86 10.66
C ALA A 153 -11.63 6.53 11.50
N GLU A 154 -11.53 6.41 12.82
CA GLU A 154 -12.48 7.00 13.76
C GLU A 154 -12.44 8.53 13.74
N ASN A 155 -11.24 9.12 13.72
CA ASN A 155 -11.10 10.58 13.70
C ASN A 155 -9.80 11.04 13.01
N PRO A 156 -9.83 11.24 11.68
CA PRO A 156 -8.66 11.61 10.89
C PRO A 156 -7.98 12.91 11.35
N SER A 157 -8.77 13.94 11.70
CA SER A 157 -8.25 15.25 12.07
C SER A 157 -7.57 15.20 13.45
N LYS A 158 -8.17 14.48 14.41
CA LYS A 158 -7.58 14.28 15.75
C LYS A 158 -6.28 13.49 15.68
N ALA A 159 -6.24 12.41 14.90
CA ALA A 159 -5.03 11.62 14.73
C ALA A 159 -3.91 12.40 14.00
N GLY A 160 -4.26 13.19 12.98
CA GLY A 160 -3.31 14.10 12.32
C GLY A 160 -2.76 15.19 13.25
N ALA A 161 -3.62 15.77 14.10
CA ALA A 161 -3.22 16.74 15.13
C ALA A 161 -2.26 16.11 16.15
N ALA A 162 -2.54 14.89 16.61
CA ALA A 162 -1.69 14.18 17.56
C ALA A 162 -0.27 13.95 17.04
N HIS A 163 -0.11 13.68 15.73
CA HIS A 163 1.21 13.59 15.11
C HIS A 163 1.99 14.90 15.21
N GLY A 164 1.38 16.04 14.85
CA GLY A 164 2.07 17.34 14.91
C GLY A 164 2.46 17.74 16.32
N LYS A 165 1.58 17.51 17.30
CA LYS A 165 1.88 17.75 18.72
C LYS A 165 3.02 16.90 19.23
N ARG A 166 3.12 15.64 18.79
CA ARG A 166 4.15 14.70 19.25
C ARG A 166 5.50 14.95 18.57
N THR A 167 5.50 15.27 17.29
CA THR A 167 6.72 15.31 16.46
C THR A 167 7.24 16.71 16.18
N GLY A 168 6.45 17.75 16.49
CA GLY A 168 6.71 19.12 16.08
C GLY A 168 6.54 19.36 14.58
N ASN A 169 6.06 18.39 13.79
CA ASN A 169 5.95 18.49 12.34
C ASN A 169 4.51 18.29 11.84
N CYS A 170 4.04 19.15 10.94
CA CYS A 170 2.70 19.06 10.37
C CYS A 170 2.49 17.73 9.63
N CYS A 171 1.45 16.96 9.98
CA CYS A 171 1.14 15.69 9.31
C CYS A 171 0.89 15.81 7.79
N PHE A 172 0.42 16.96 7.33
CA PHE A 172 0.06 17.20 5.93
C PHE A 172 1.26 17.59 5.05
N CYS A 173 2.12 18.49 5.53
CA CYS A 173 3.23 19.04 4.74
C CYS A 173 4.63 18.62 5.23
N ALA A 174 4.74 17.98 6.40
CA ALA A 174 5.99 17.60 7.06
C ALA A 174 6.92 18.77 7.41
N THR A 175 6.40 19.99 7.45
CA THR A 175 7.16 21.18 7.89
C THR A 175 7.06 21.31 9.40
N GLU A 176 8.16 21.74 10.02
CA GLU A 176 8.25 22.08 11.43
C GLU A 176 7.21 23.14 11.82
N LEU A 177 6.56 22.93 12.96
CA LEU A 177 5.57 23.82 13.55
C LEU A 177 6.29 24.80 14.49
N THR A 178 6.39 26.05 14.07
CA THR A 178 7.11 27.09 14.83
C THR A 178 6.18 28.13 15.46
N ASP A 179 4.97 28.31 14.91
CA ASP A 179 3.93 29.19 15.46
C ASP A 179 3.17 28.47 16.59
N HIS A 180 2.96 29.15 17.72
CA HIS A 180 2.34 28.58 18.92
C HIS A 180 0.96 27.96 18.65
N ARG A 181 0.09 28.63 17.88
CA ARG A 181 -1.22 28.09 17.53
C ARG A 181 -1.10 26.83 16.69
N SER A 182 -0.12 26.78 15.79
CA SER A 182 0.15 25.63 14.94
C SER A 182 0.68 24.44 15.75
N ILE A 183 1.50 24.70 16.77
CA ILE A 183 1.91 23.69 17.76
C ILE A 183 0.70 23.19 18.56
N ASP A 184 -0.15 24.10 19.04
CA ASP A 184 -1.33 23.78 19.84
C ASP A 184 -2.37 22.93 19.12
N VAL A 185 -2.57 23.15 17.81
CA VAL A 185 -3.52 22.35 17.01
C VAL A 185 -2.85 21.18 16.29
N GLY A 186 -1.53 21.20 16.10
CA GLY A 186 -0.75 20.15 15.45
C GLY A 186 -0.63 20.26 13.92
N TYR A 187 -1.01 21.39 13.33
CA TYR A 187 -0.83 21.68 11.90
C TYR A 187 -0.93 23.19 11.62
N GLY A 188 -0.29 23.62 10.53
CA GLY A 188 -0.25 25.03 10.14
C GLY A 188 -1.51 25.54 9.43
N PRO A 189 -1.69 26.88 9.34
CA PRO A 189 -2.89 27.53 8.78
C PRO A 189 -3.16 27.16 7.32
N VAL A 190 -2.10 27.08 6.51
CA VAL A 190 -2.22 26.74 5.09
C VAL A 190 -2.71 25.31 4.92
N CYS A 191 -2.24 24.39 5.76
CA CYS A 191 -2.72 23.01 5.73
C CYS A 191 -4.16 22.94 6.22
N ALA A 192 -4.51 23.62 7.31
CA ALA A 192 -5.88 23.66 7.78
C ALA A 192 -6.87 24.12 6.70
N LYS A 193 -6.56 25.24 6.03
CA LYS A 193 -7.37 25.74 4.90
C LYS A 193 -7.48 24.71 3.76
N ARG A 194 -6.36 24.10 3.34
CA ARG A 194 -6.35 23.13 2.23
C ARG A 194 -7.12 21.86 2.56
N TRP A 195 -7.10 21.42 3.82
CA TRP A 195 -7.72 20.17 4.27
C TRP A 195 -9.10 20.36 4.91
N GLY A 196 -9.64 21.60 4.92
CA GLY A 196 -10.96 21.91 5.47
C GLY A 196 -11.04 21.77 6.99
N LEU A 197 -9.95 22.07 7.70
CA LEU A 197 -9.85 21.97 9.16
C LEU A 197 -9.93 23.34 9.81
N ALA A 198 -10.42 23.39 11.04
CA ALA A 198 -10.36 24.59 11.88
C ALA A 198 -8.90 24.90 12.25
N TRP A 199 -8.56 26.20 12.31
CA TRP A 199 -7.24 26.64 12.74
C TRP A 199 -7.36 27.86 13.64
N GLY A 200 -6.78 27.76 14.84
CA GLY A 200 -6.68 28.85 15.81
C GLY A 200 -8.03 29.44 16.17
#